data_AF-A0A832CLK3-F1
#
_entry.id   AF-A0A832CLK3-F1
#
_cell.length_a   1.000
_cell.length_b   1.000
_cell.length_c   1.000
_cell.angle_alpha   90.00
_cell.angle_beta   90.00
_cell.angle_gamma   90.00
#
_symmetry.space_group_name_H-M   'P 1'
#
loop_
_entity.id
_entity.type
_entity.pdbx_description
1 polymer ?
#
loop_
_entity_poly.entity_id
_entity_poly.type
_entity_poly.pdbx_seq_one_letter_code
_entity_poly.pdbx_strand_id
1 'polypeptide(L)'
;DLHQHLAAVVGVAHVLREPLRGLHTNVHGTDAVLAAALRHGARVCLASSSEVYGESEATPFMEDSPSVLGPTWVRRWSYATAKALDEHLAFAYAQQGLAVSIVRYFNAYGPRLHPSGYGSVVARLIGQALAGEPLTVYGDGQQTRSFTFVADTVRGTLLAGTEAAALGQVFNIGNEDEVTIAELARAVLATTGSASPVRYVPYAEAYGAGFAEPRRRRPSIEKARRLLGFAPCTSLAEGLAETVRWFRDTLLDQERSTETPRR
;
A
#
# COMPACT_ATOMS: atom_id res chain seq x y z
N ASP A 1 6.49 4.01 25.02
CA ASP A 1 5.11 4.54 24.96
C ASP A 1 4.34 4.10 23.71
N LEU A 2 4.81 4.39 22.48
CA LEU A 2 4.15 3.98 21.23
C LEU A 2 5.11 3.26 20.26
N HIS A 3 4.67 2.16 19.66
CA HIS A 3 5.35 1.42 18.61
C HIS A 3 4.53 1.41 17.31
N GLN A 4 5.09 1.94 16.22
CA GLN A 4 4.51 1.90 14.88
C GLN A 4 5.07 0.68 14.14
N HIS A 5 4.33 -0.43 14.11
CA HIS A 5 4.79 -1.67 13.47
C HIS A 5 4.51 -1.62 11.96
N LEU A 6 5.45 -1.00 11.23
CA LEU A 6 5.40 -0.84 9.77
C LEU A 6 6.27 -1.86 9.02
N ALA A 7 7.03 -2.69 9.74
CA ALA A 7 7.94 -3.66 9.14
C ALA A 7 7.13 -4.80 8.49
N ALA A 8 7.28 -4.95 7.17
CA ALA A 8 6.66 -6.03 6.41
C ALA A 8 7.43 -6.30 5.12
N VAL A 9 7.35 -7.53 4.62
CA VAL A 9 7.69 -7.83 3.23
C VAL A 9 6.47 -7.50 2.37
N VAL A 10 6.59 -6.47 1.53
CA VAL A 10 5.51 -5.92 0.71
C VAL A 10 5.81 -6.13 -0.78
N GLY A 11 4.75 -6.29 -1.57
CA GLY A 11 4.79 -6.31 -3.03
C GLY A 11 4.63 -7.71 -3.62
N VAL A 12 3.76 -7.82 -4.63
CA VAL A 12 3.42 -9.10 -5.31
C VAL A 12 4.68 -9.82 -5.78
N ALA A 13 5.68 -9.09 -6.30
CA ALA A 13 6.91 -9.71 -6.79
C ALA A 13 7.74 -10.46 -5.73
N HIS A 14 7.92 -9.94 -4.50
CA HIS A 14 8.64 -10.70 -3.45
C HIS A 14 7.81 -11.82 -2.87
N VAL A 15 6.51 -11.60 -2.70
CA VAL A 15 5.59 -12.64 -2.26
C VAL A 15 5.61 -13.82 -3.25
N LEU A 16 5.75 -13.56 -4.54
CA LEU A 16 5.88 -14.60 -5.56
C LEU A 16 7.26 -15.29 -5.58
N ARG A 17 8.35 -14.54 -5.29
CA ARG A 17 9.75 -15.04 -5.33
C ARG A 17 10.16 -15.80 -4.07
N GLU A 18 9.86 -15.28 -2.89
CA GLU A 18 10.23 -15.83 -1.58
C GLU A 18 9.02 -15.90 -0.62
N PRO A 19 7.94 -16.65 -0.98
CA PRO A 19 6.68 -16.66 -0.21
C PRO A 19 6.86 -17.08 1.25
N LEU A 20 7.68 -18.10 1.51
CA LEU A 20 7.92 -18.61 2.86
C LEU A 20 8.57 -17.55 3.77
N ARG A 21 9.57 -16.85 3.24
CA ARG A 21 10.24 -15.77 3.97
C ARG A 21 9.29 -14.61 4.25
N GLY A 22 8.45 -14.24 3.27
CA GLY A 22 7.44 -13.20 3.45
C GLY A 22 6.43 -13.55 4.56
N LEU A 23 5.90 -14.78 4.54
CA LEU A 23 5.00 -15.29 5.57
C LEU A 23 5.66 -15.28 6.96
N HIS A 24 6.85 -15.86 7.10
CA HIS A 24 7.56 -15.91 8.38
C HIS A 24 7.89 -14.52 8.91
N THR A 25 8.37 -13.62 8.05
CA THR A 25 8.75 -12.26 8.45
C THR A 25 7.54 -11.49 8.95
N ASN A 26 6.43 -11.54 8.21
CA ASN A 26 5.22 -10.81 8.59
C ASN A 26 4.61 -11.38 9.87
N VAL A 27 4.39 -12.70 9.93
CA VAL A 27 3.66 -13.32 11.06
C VAL A 27 4.51 -13.37 12.33
N HIS A 28 5.72 -13.91 12.28
CA HIS A 28 6.56 -14.00 13.48
C HIS A 28 7.06 -12.63 13.94
N GLY A 29 7.32 -11.71 13.00
CA GLY A 29 7.70 -10.33 13.32
C GLY A 29 6.58 -9.61 14.06
N THR A 30 5.34 -9.72 13.57
CA THR A 30 4.17 -9.13 14.24
C THR A 30 3.94 -9.74 15.61
N ASP A 31 3.94 -11.07 15.75
CA ASP A 31 3.74 -11.72 17.04
C ASP A 31 4.80 -11.30 18.07
N ALA A 32 6.09 -11.28 17.68
CA ALA A 32 7.18 -10.87 18.57
C ALA A 32 7.03 -9.42 19.06
N VAL A 33 6.61 -8.51 18.18
CA VAL A 33 6.36 -7.10 18.52
C VAL A 33 5.17 -6.97 19.47
N LEU A 34 4.06 -7.64 19.17
CA LEU A 34 2.86 -7.59 20.02
C LEU A 34 3.12 -8.19 21.41
N ALA A 35 3.83 -9.32 21.48
CA ALA A 35 4.24 -9.95 22.72
C ALA A 35 5.15 -9.03 23.56
N ALA A 36 6.14 -8.39 22.93
CA ALA A 36 7.02 -7.45 23.61
C ALA A 36 6.26 -6.22 24.11
N ALA A 37 5.38 -5.67 23.28
CA ALA A 37 4.58 -4.51 23.64
C ALA A 37 3.65 -4.81 24.83
N LEU A 38 3.04 -5.99 24.87
CA LEU A 38 2.21 -6.40 26.01
C LEU A 38 3.04 -6.48 27.29
N ARG A 39 4.22 -7.11 27.25
CA ARG A 39 5.12 -7.22 28.42
C ARG A 39 5.59 -5.88 28.96
N HIS A 40 5.76 -4.89 28.09
CA HIS A 40 6.29 -3.57 28.45
C HIS A 40 5.22 -2.48 28.54
N GLY A 41 3.93 -2.81 28.40
CA GLY A 41 2.84 -1.85 28.43
C GLY A 41 2.90 -0.80 27.31
N ALA A 42 3.52 -1.11 26.17
CA ALA A 42 3.63 -0.19 25.05
C ALA A 42 2.38 -0.26 24.16
N ARG A 43 1.93 0.90 23.67
CA ARG A 43 0.89 0.96 22.64
C ARG A 43 1.46 0.51 21.29
N VAL A 44 0.66 -0.18 20.49
CA VAL A 44 1.01 -0.58 19.11
C VAL A 44 0.02 -0.01 18.10
N CYS A 45 0.54 0.53 17.00
CA CYS A 45 -0.23 0.78 15.80
C CYS A 45 0.31 -0.13 14.68
N LEU A 46 -0.54 -1.08 14.26
CA LEU A 46 -0.20 -2.15 13.33
C LEU A 46 -0.53 -1.73 11.89
N ALA A 47 0.46 -1.86 10.99
CA ALA A 47 0.25 -1.73 9.55
C ALA A 47 -0.38 -2.99 8.95
N SER A 48 -1.67 -2.91 8.64
CA SER A 48 -2.39 -3.82 7.77
C SER A 48 -2.50 -3.25 6.35
N SER A 49 -3.37 -3.82 5.51
CA SER A 49 -3.49 -3.48 4.10
C SER A 49 -4.91 -3.67 3.61
N SER A 50 -5.34 -2.87 2.62
CA SER A 50 -6.57 -3.12 1.88
C SER A 50 -6.62 -4.49 1.17
N GLU A 51 -5.49 -5.20 1.04
CA GLU A 51 -5.47 -6.56 0.50
C GLU A 51 -6.25 -7.56 1.34
N VAL A 52 -6.51 -7.28 2.64
CA VAL A 52 -7.33 -8.17 3.50
C VAL A 52 -8.75 -8.35 2.98
N TYR A 53 -9.29 -7.36 2.26
CA TYR A 53 -10.61 -7.45 1.63
C TYR A 53 -10.65 -8.46 0.48
N GLY A 54 -9.50 -8.78 -0.12
CA GLY A 54 -9.37 -9.78 -1.17
C GLY A 54 -10.17 -9.44 -2.43
N GLU A 55 -11.02 -10.39 -2.85
CA GLU A 55 -11.94 -10.32 -3.99
C GLU A 55 -13.35 -9.81 -3.60
N SER A 56 -13.52 -9.30 -2.38
CA SER A 56 -14.81 -8.78 -1.94
C SER A 56 -15.32 -7.69 -2.89
N GLU A 57 -16.60 -7.75 -3.23
CA GLU A 57 -17.26 -6.77 -4.10
C GLU A 57 -17.95 -5.65 -3.30
N ALA A 58 -17.86 -5.67 -1.97
CA ALA A 58 -18.43 -4.66 -1.10
C ALA A 58 -17.73 -3.31 -1.34
N THR A 59 -18.40 -2.37 -2.01
CA THR A 59 -17.82 -1.06 -2.36
C THR A 59 -18.77 0.08 -1.96
N PRO A 60 -18.29 1.10 -1.20
CA PRO A 60 -16.94 1.22 -0.64
C PRO A 60 -16.63 0.15 0.43
N PHE A 61 -15.36 -0.19 0.59
CA PHE A 61 -14.90 -1.10 1.63
C PHE A 61 -15.01 -0.41 2.99
N MET A 62 -15.95 -0.90 3.81
CA MET A 62 -16.05 -0.58 5.23
C MET A 62 -15.10 -1.48 6.03
N GLU A 63 -14.73 -1.11 7.25
CA GLU A 63 -13.84 -1.93 8.09
C GLU A 63 -14.42 -3.32 8.43
N ASP A 64 -15.74 -3.45 8.45
CA ASP A 64 -16.49 -4.70 8.68
C ASP A 64 -16.94 -5.40 7.38
N SER A 65 -16.52 -4.91 6.22
CA SER A 65 -16.83 -5.57 4.94
C SER A 65 -16.23 -6.99 4.89
N PRO A 66 -16.92 -7.94 4.23
CA PRO A 66 -16.43 -9.31 4.10
C PRO A 66 -15.04 -9.37 3.47
N SER A 67 -14.20 -10.26 3.98
CA SER A 67 -12.89 -10.60 3.41
C SER A 67 -13.04 -11.88 2.59
N VAL A 68 -12.88 -11.79 1.28
CA VAL A 68 -13.03 -12.92 0.36
C VAL A 68 -11.68 -13.24 -0.24
N LEU A 69 -10.98 -14.24 0.29
CA LEU A 69 -9.68 -14.66 -0.24
C LEU A 69 -9.86 -15.82 -1.22
N GLY A 70 -9.09 -15.80 -2.31
CA GLY A 70 -9.07 -16.90 -3.26
C GLY A 70 -8.31 -18.13 -2.75
N PRO A 71 -8.11 -19.15 -3.60
CA PRO A 71 -7.52 -20.41 -3.19
C PRO A 71 -6.07 -20.29 -2.68
N THR A 72 -5.74 -21.07 -1.65
CA THR A 72 -4.45 -20.99 -0.95
C THR A 72 -3.23 -21.37 -1.80
N TRP A 73 -3.42 -22.14 -2.90
CA TRP A 73 -2.35 -22.45 -3.85
C TRP A 73 -2.00 -21.28 -4.79
N VAL A 74 -2.82 -20.23 -4.85
CA VAL A 74 -2.51 -19.01 -5.61
C VAL A 74 -1.71 -18.06 -4.73
N ARG A 75 -0.40 -17.98 -4.98
CA ARG A 75 0.59 -17.32 -4.12
C ARG A 75 0.28 -15.87 -3.75
N ARG A 76 -0.41 -15.09 -4.60
CA ARG A 76 -0.73 -13.68 -4.32
C ARG A 76 -1.54 -13.51 -3.03
N TRP A 77 -2.35 -14.50 -2.67
CA TRP A 77 -3.20 -14.45 -1.48
C TRP A 77 -2.42 -14.58 -0.17
N SER A 78 -1.20 -15.13 -0.21
CA SER A 78 -0.40 -15.32 1.00
C SER A 78 -0.13 -14.02 1.77
N TYR A 79 0.04 -12.88 1.09
CA TYR A 79 0.20 -11.57 1.74
C TYR A 79 -1.10 -11.11 2.41
N ALA A 80 -2.23 -11.22 1.71
CA ALA A 80 -3.54 -10.89 2.27
C ALA A 80 -3.87 -11.76 3.49
N THR A 81 -3.57 -13.06 3.41
CA THR A 81 -3.71 -14.01 4.53
C THR A 81 -2.82 -13.64 5.70
N ALA A 82 -1.54 -13.31 5.46
CA ALA A 82 -0.62 -12.89 6.52
C ALA A 82 -1.11 -11.61 7.21
N LYS A 83 -1.60 -10.62 6.45
CA LYS A 83 -2.15 -9.38 7.03
C LYS A 83 -3.45 -9.60 7.80
N ALA A 84 -4.33 -10.48 7.33
CA ALA A 84 -5.50 -10.86 8.10
C ALA A 84 -5.11 -11.58 9.41
N LEU A 85 -4.11 -12.45 9.38
CA LEU A 85 -3.58 -13.11 10.58
C LEU A 85 -2.93 -12.10 11.55
N ASP A 86 -2.17 -11.13 11.06
CA ASP A 86 -1.60 -10.04 11.86
C ASP A 86 -2.73 -9.30 12.62
N GLU A 87 -3.87 -9.02 11.98
CA GLU A 87 -5.03 -8.40 12.63
C GLU A 87 -5.65 -9.30 13.71
N HIS A 88 -5.82 -10.59 13.43
CA HIS A 88 -6.33 -11.54 14.42
C HIS A 88 -5.42 -11.64 15.65
N LEU A 89 -4.09 -11.66 15.45
CA LEU A 89 -3.12 -11.61 16.54
C LEU A 89 -3.30 -10.33 17.35
N ALA A 90 -3.37 -9.17 16.70
CA ALA A 90 -3.58 -7.89 17.38
C ALA A 90 -4.85 -7.90 18.25
N PHE A 91 -5.99 -8.36 17.73
CA PHE A 91 -7.22 -8.45 18.52
C PHE A 91 -7.11 -9.45 19.68
N ALA A 92 -6.42 -10.58 19.52
CA ALA A 92 -6.17 -11.52 20.60
C ALA A 92 -5.28 -10.93 21.70
N TYR A 93 -4.23 -10.19 21.34
CA TYR A 93 -3.41 -9.45 22.30
C TYR A 93 -4.20 -8.32 22.98
N ALA A 94 -5.12 -7.65 22.27
CA ALA A 94 -5.99 -6.65 22.84
C ALA A 94 -6.88 -7.22 23.95
N GLN A 95 -7.39 -8.45 23.77
CA GLN A 95 -8.14 -9.17 24.81
C GLN A 95 -7.28 -9.49 26.05
N GLN A 96 -5.95 -9.54 25.91
CA GLN A 96 -5.01 -9.68 27.02
C GLN A 96 -4.56 -8.33 27.60
N GLY A 97 -5.12 -7.21 27.16
CA GLY A 97 -4.84 -5.88 27.68
C GLY A 97 -3.84 -5.06 26.87
N LEU A 98 -3.39 -5.52 25.70
CA LEU A 98 -2.55 -4.70 24.82
C LEU A 98 -3.34 -3.52 24.25
N ALA A 99 -2.82 -2.30 24.43
CA ALA A 99 -3.31 -1.12 23.73
C ALA A 99 -2.87 -1.16 22.25
N VAL A 100 -3.73 -1.68 21.37
CA VAL A 100 -3.42 -1.80 19.94
C VAL A 100 -4.45 -1.10 19.06
N SER A 101 -3.99 -0.59 17.92
CA SER A 101 -4.81 -0.03 16.85
C SER A 101 -4.30 -0.58 15.52
N ILE A 102 -5.15 -0.64 14.51
CA ILE A 102 -4.81 -1.23 13.22
C ILE A 102 -5.15 -0.24 12.10
N VAL A 103 -4.25 -0.08 11.15
CA VAL A 103 -4.47 0.74 9.95
C VAL A 103 -4.40 -0.12 8.69
N ARG A 104 -5.47 -0.12 7.90
CA ARG A 104 -5.50 -0.71 6.55
C ARG A 104 -5.18 0.37 5.53
N TYR A 105 -3.98 0.34 4.96
CA TYR A 105 -3.55 1.31 3.96
C TYR A 105 -4.14 1.02 2.57
N PHE A 106 -4.60 2.07 1.90
CA PHE A 106 -5.08 2.04 0.52
C PHE A 106 -4.10 2.73 -0.42
N ASN A 107 -3.34 1.92 -1.18
CA ASN A 107 -2.38 2.33 -2.23
C ASN A 107 -1.61 3.62 -1.90
N ALA A 108 -0.88 3.61 -0.78
CA ALA A 108 -0.03 4.73 -0.40
C ALA A 108 1.06 4.99 -1.47
N TYR A 109 1.31 6.26 -1.80
CA TYR A 109 2.34 6.66 -2.77
C TYR A 109 2.96 8.01 -2.40
N GLY A 110 4.16 8.28 -2.90
CA GLY A 110 4.84 9.54 -2.65
C GLY A 110 6.35 9.47 -2.92
N PRO A 111 7.10 10.52 -2.53
CA PRO A 111 8.56 10.48 -2.47
C PRO A 111 9.10 9.26 -1.73
N ARG A 112 10.32 8.82 -2.07
CA ARG A 112 11.03 7.65 -1.50
C ARG A 112 10.48 6.28 -1.89
N LEU A 113 9.52 6.22 -2.81
CA LEU A 113 9.20 4.97 -3.48
C LEU A 113 10.42 4.45 -4.25
N HIS A 114 10.60 3.13 -4.27
CA HIS A 114 11.75 2.54 -4.94
C HIS A 114 11.73 2.84 -6.45
N PRO A 115 12.79 3.45 -7.03
CA PRO A 115 12.78 3.93 -8.41
C PRO A 115 12.53 2.86 -9.47
N SER A 116 12.89 1.59 -9.20
CA SER A 116 12.60 0.48 -10.13
C SER A 116 11.12 0.11 -10.26
N GLY A 117 10.20 0.87 -9.63
CA GLY A 117 8.77 0.58 -9.66
C GLY A 117 8.36 -0.59 -8.77
N TYR A 118 9.25 -1.02 -7.86
CA TYR A 118 9.04 -2.19 -7.04
C TYR A 118 7.76 -2.06 -6.18
N GLY A 119 6.78 -2.93 -6.42
CA GLY A 119 5.53 -3.01 -5.64
C GLY A 119 4.56 -1.84 -5.79
N SER A 120 4.82 -0.87 -6.68
CA SER A 120 3.99 0.32 -6.84
C SER A 120 3.80 0.67 -8.32
N VAL A 121 2.53 0.67 -8.75
CA VAL A 121 2.15 1.09 -10.12
C VAL A 121 2.53 2.55 -10.39
N VAL A 122 2.40 3.43 -9.38
CA VAL A 122 2.78 4.85 -9.52
C VAL A 122 4.27 4.97 -9.79
N ALA A 123 5.11 4.33 -8.97
CA ALA A 123 6.56 4.35 -9.15
C ALA A 123 6.98 3.78 -10.51
N ARG A 124 6.38 2.66 -10.92
CA ARG A 124 6.69 2.01 -12.21
C ARG A 124 6.35 2.92 -13.39
N LEU A 125 5.15 3.50 -13.41
CA LEU A 125 4.74 4.38 -14.49
C LEU A 125 5.59 5.65 -14.56
N ILE A 126 5.94 6.24 -13.41
CA ILE A 126 6.84 7.41 -13.34
C ILE A 126 8.23 7.04 -13.86
N GLY A 127 8.79 5.90 -13.43
CA GLY A 127 10.09 5.42 -13.90
C GLY A 127 10.11 5.21 -15.42
N GLN A 128 9.11 4.52 -15.96
CA GLN A 128 8.96 4.30 -17.40
C GLN A 128 8.85 5.62 -18.17
N ALA A 129 8.01 6.55 -17.68
CA ALA A 129 7.81 7.84 -18.32
C ALA A 129 9.10 8.67 -18.37
N LEU A 130 9.86 8.72 -17.26
CA LEU A 130 11.12 9.45 -17.17
C LEU A 130 12.25 8.80 -17.99
N ALA A 131 12.21 7.48 -18.16
CA ALA A 131 13.15 6.73 -19.00
C ALA A 131 12.80 6.75 -20.50
N GLY A 132 11.67 7.36 -20.89
CA GLY A 132 11.18 7.33 -22.28
C GLY A 132 10.67 5.95 -22.72
N GLU A 133 10.38 5.05 -21.78
CA GLU A 133 9.87 3.71 -22.04
C GLU A 133 8.34 3.70 -22.13
N PRO A 134 7.72 2.75 -22.84
CA PRO A 134 6.27 2.57 -22.83
C PRO A 134 5.72 2.34 -21.42
N LEU A 135 4.66 3.06 -21.06
CA LEU A 135 3.96 2.85 -19.79
C LEU A 135 3.14 1.57 -19.84
N THR A 136 3.48 0.61 -18.97
CA THR A 136 2.78 -0.69 -18.95
C THR A 136 1.49 -0.60 -18.13
N VAL A 137 0.34 -0.80 -18.75
CA VAL A 137 -0.95 -0.93 -18.08
C VAL A 137 -1.39 -2.38 -18.18
N TYR A 138 -1.66 -3.03 -17.06
CA TYR A 138 -2.14 -4.42 -17.07
C TYR A 138 -3.65 -4.46 -17.29
N GLY A 139 -4.10 -5.38 -18.15
CA GLY A 139 -5.50 -5.46 -18.59
C GLY A 139 -5.89 -4.33 -19.54
N ASP A 140 -7.15 -3.92 -19.47
CA ASP A 140 -7.73 -2.80 -20.24
C ASP A 140 -7.53 -1.42 -19.56
N GLY A 141 -6.96 -1.42 -18.35
CA GLY A 141 -6.73 -0.22 -17.55
C GLY A 141 -7.99 0.36 -16.90
N GLN A 142 -9.16 -0.27 -17.04
CA GLN A 142 -10.43 0.20 -16.49
C GLN A 142 -10.59 -0.15 -15.00
N GLN A 143 -9.74 -1.02 -14.46
CA GLN A 143 -9.69 -1.26 -13.02
C GLN A 143 -9.35 0.04 -12.27
N THR A 144 -10.06 0.30 -11.17
CA THR A 144 -9.92 1.53 -10.38
C THR A 144 -9.17 1.28 -9.09
N ARG A 145 -8.42 2.29 -8.65
CA ARG A 145 -7.74 2.32 -7.36
C ARG A 145 -7.92 3.70 -6.74
N SER A 146 -8.02 3.73 -5.41
CA SER A 146 -7.83 4.96 -4.64
C SER A 146 -6.38 5.07 -4.18
N PHE A 147 -5.73 6.17 -4.51
CA PHE A 147 -4.33 6.44 -4.16
C PHE A 147 -4.26 7.47 -3.04
N THR A 148 -3.43 7.18 -2.04
CA THR A 148 -3.32 8.03 -0.84
C THR A 148 -1.92 8.59 -0.78
N PHE A 149 -1.79 9.92 -0.76
CA PHE A 149 -0.47 10.53 -0.67
C PHE A 149 0.20 10.18 0.66
N VAL A 150 1.53 10.04 0.66
CA VAL A 150 2.29 9.54 1.80
C VAL A 150 2.15 10.44 3.04
N ALA A 151 2.05 11.76 2.85
CA ALA A 151 1.84 12.69 3.97
C ALA A 151 0.48 12.47 4.64
N ASP A 152 -0.58 12.24 3.85
CA ASP A 152 -1.91 11.91 4.38
C ASP A 152 -1.90 10.54 5.05
N THR A 153 -1.21 9.57 4.46
CA THR A 153 -1.03 8.22 5.03
C THR A 153 -0.38 8.32 6.41
N VAL A 154 0.73 9.05 6.54
CA VAL A 154 1.44 9.27 7.80
C VAL A 154 0.54 9.98 8.82
N ARG A 155 -0.21 11.01 8.42
CA ARG A 155 -1.17 11.69 9.31
C ARG A 155 -2.20 10.70 9.86
N GLY A 156 -2.78 9.87 9.01
CA GLY A 156 -3.72 8.82 9.43
C GLY A 156 -3.10 7.80 10.39
N THR A 157 -1.87 7.37 10.13
CA THR A 157 -1.11 6.46 11.00
C THR A 157 -0.83 7.07 12.38
N LEU A 158 -0.45 8.35 12.42
CA LEU A 158 -0.19 9.04 13.68
C LEU A 158 -1.48 9.15 14.50
N LEU A 159 -2.57 9.61 13.88
CA LEU A 159 -3.87 9.70 14.55
C LEU A 159 -4.34 8.34 15.10
N ALA A 160 -4.28 7.28 14.29
CA ALA A 160 -4.62 5.93 14.76
C ALA A 160 -3.69 5.46 15.90
N GLY A 161 -2.42 5.86 15.87
CA GLY A 161 -1.42 5.53 16.90
C GLY A 161 -1.46 6.38 18.16
N THR A 162 -2.12 7.55 18.17
CA THR A 162 -2.14 8.46 19.33
C THR A 162 -3.52 8.65 19.94
N GLU A 163 -4.60 8.55 19.17
CA GLU A 163 -5.95 8.80 19.70
C GLU A 163 -6.46 7.66 20.57
N ALA A 164 -6.98 7.95 21.77
CA ALA A 164 -7.51 6.93 22.67
C ALA A 164 -8.70 6.17 22.03
N ALA A 165 -9.51 6.86 21.23
CA ALA A 165 -10.65 6.28 20.50
C ALA A 165 -10.23 5.23 19.45
N ALA A 166 -8.94 5.15 19.10
CA ALA A 166 -8.42 4.18 18.15
C ALA A 166 -8.08 2.82 18.77
N LEU A 167 -8.01 2.72 20.10
CA LEU A 167 -7.62 1.49 20.78
C LEU A 167 -8.68 0.39 20.59
N GLY A 168 -8.23 -0.81 20.23
CA GLY A 168 -9.07 -1.95 19.90
C GLY A 168 -9.81 -1.80 18.56
N GLN A 169 -9.45 -0.83 17.73
CA GLN A 169 -10.13 -0.53 16.47
C GLN A 169 -9.20 -0.72 15.27
N VAL A 170 -9.82 -1.07 14.14
CA VAL A 170 -9.23 -1.00 12.80
C VAL A 170 -9.78 0.20 12.04
N PHE A 171 -8.96 0.84 11.21
CA PHE A 171 -9.32 1.98 10.38
C PHE A 171 -8.81 1.82 8.95
N ASN A 172 -9.65 2.18 7.99
CA ASN A 172 -9.20 2.43 6.63
C ASN A 172 -8.56 3.81 6.56
N ILE A 173 -7.28 3.85 6.19
CA ILE A 173 -6.58 5.10 5.88
C ILE A 173 -6.33 5.12 4.38
N GLY A 174 -7.08 6.00 3.72
CA GLY A 174 -7.14 6.04 2.28
C GLY A 174 -7.68 7.36 1.74
N ASN A 175 -7.75 7.46 0.41
CA ASN A 175 -8.54 8.47 -0.29
C ASN A 175 -9.84 7.84 -0.82
N GLU A 176 -10.95 8.57 -0.80
CA GLU A 176 -12.23 8.13 -1.36
C GLU A 176 -12.33 8.34 -2.87
N ASP A 177 -11.45 9.17 -3.43
CA ASP A 177 -11.36 9.37 -4.87
C ASP A 177 -10.83 8.11 -5.55
N GLU A 178 -11.45 7.73 -6.66
CA GLU A 178 -11.02 6.62 -7.49
C GLU A 178 -10.58 7.11 -8.85
N VAL A 179 -9.51 6.51 -9.36
CA VAL A 179 -9.08 6.69 -10.74
C VAL A 179 -8.84 5.33 -11.38
N THR A 180 -9.10 5.23 -12.66
CA THR A 180 -8.69 4.09 -13.47
C THR A 180 -7.17 4.06 -13.62
N ILE A 181 -6.58 2.89 -13.84
CA ILE A 181 -5.14 2.78 -14.12
C ILE A 181 -4.79 3.48 -15.45
N ALA A 182 -5.72 3.53 -16.40
CA ALA A 182 -5.56 4.31 -17.63
C ALA A 182 -5.50 5.83 -17.36
N GLU A 183 -6.34 6.36 -16.47
CA GLU A 183 -6.28 7.77 -16.04
C GLU A 183 -4.99 8.07 -15.29
N LEU A 184 -4.55 7.16 -14.40
CA LEU A 184 -3.28 7.30 -13.72
C LEU A 184 -2.11 7.40 -14.72
N ALA A 185 -2.07 6.53 -15.74
CA ALA A 185 -1.04 6.57 -16.77
C ALA A 185 -1.03 7.91 -17.52
N ARG A 186 -2.21 8.44 -17.88
CA ARG A 186 -2.33 9.77 -18.51
C ARG A 186 -1.86 10.89 -17.58
N ALA A 187 -2.23 10.84 -16.30
CA ALA A 187 -1.80 11.83 -15.31
C ALA A 187 -0.27 11.82 -15.12
N VAL A 188 0.35 10.63 -15.12
CA VAL A 188 1.81 10.49 -15.07
C VAL A 188 2.48 11.09 -16.31
N LEU A 189 1.97 10.81 -17.53
CA LEU A 189 2.51 11.41 -18.76
C LEU A 189 2.43 12.93 -18.72
N ALA A 190 1.27 13.48 -18.34
CA ALA A 190 1.08 14.93 -18.22
C ALA A 190 2.03 15.55 -17.18
N THR A 191 2.20 14.91 -16.03
CA THR A 191 3.05 15.42 -14.94
C THR A 191 4.55 15.34 -15.29
N THR A 192 4.95 14.30 -15.99
CA THR A 192 6.35 14.09 -16.40
C THR A 192 6.72 14.85 -17.68
N GLY A 193 5.73 15.26 -18.48
CA GLY A 193 5.95 15.83 -19.81
C GLY A 193 6.42 14.80 -20.84
N SER A 194 6.26 13.50 -20.56
CA SER A 194 6.75 12.41 -21.40
C SER A 194 5.83 12.17 -22.61
N ALA A 195 6.44 11.82 -23.75
CA ALA A 195 5.75 11.40 -24.97
C ALA A 195 5.63 9.86 -25.09
N SER A 196 6.02 9.12 -24.06
CA SER A 196 5.96 7.66 -24.05
C SER A 196 4.56 7.13 -24.38
N PRO A 197 4.44 6.08 -25.23
CA PRO A 197 3.16 5.45 -25.48
C PRO A 197 2.69 4.64 -24.25
N VAL A 198 1.38 4.41 -24.14
CA VAL A 198 0.81 3.47 -23.18
C VAL A 198 0.66 2.10 -23.83
N ARG A 199 1.21 1.05 -23.23
CA ARG A 199 1.09 -0.34 -23.68
C ARG A 199 0.19 -1.12 -22.73
N TYR A 200 -0.88 -1.69 -23.25
CA TYR A 200 -1.77 -2.58 -22.52
C TYR A 200 -1.25 -4.02 -22.60
N VAL A 201 -1.13 -4.68 -21.45
CA VAL A 201 -0.57 -6.04 -21.33
C VAL A 201 -1.57 -6.94 -20.60
N PRO A 202 -2.03 -8.05 -21.20
CA PRO A 202 -2.93 -8.99 -20.53
C PRO A 202 -2.35 -9.51 -19.21
N TYR A 203 -3.19 -9.68 -18.19
CA TYR A 203 -2.74 -10.22 -16.89
C TYR A 203 -2.09 -11.61 -17.00
N ALA A 204 -2.58 -12.45 -17.90
CA ALA A 204 -2.04 -13.79 -18.13
C ALA A 204 -0.59 -13.75 -18.64
N GLU A 205 -0.21 -12.74 -19.43
CA GLU A 205 1.16 -12.53 -19.90
C GLU A 205 2.07 -12.07 -18.75
N ALA A 206 1.57 -11.20 -17.87
CA ALA A 206 2.35 -10.60 -16.80
C ALA A 206 2.52 -11.49 -15.56
N TYR A 207 1.48 -12.26 -15.19
CA TYR A 207 1.42 -12.99 -13.92
C TYR A 207 1.08 -14.47 -14.06
N GLY A 208 0.88 -14.97 -15.29
CA GLY A 208 0.49 -16.34 -15.57
C GLY A 208 -1.03 -16.56 -15.53
N ALA A 209 -1.44 -17.76 -15.91
CA ALA A 209 -2.85 -18.15 -15.95
C ALA A 209 -3.47 -18.17 -14.54
N GLY A 210 -4.74 -17.75 -14.43
CA GLY A 210 -5.49 -17.75 -13.17
C GLY A 210 -5.26 -16.53 -12.27
N PHE A 211 -4.51 -15.52 -12.71
CA PHE A 211 -4.43 -14.25 -12.00
C PHE A 211 -5.73 -13.46 -12.18
N ALA A 212 -6.47 -13.29 -11.09
CA ALA A 212 -7.57 -12.34 -11.00
C ALA A 212 -7.07 -11.08 -10.27
N GLU A 213 -7.48 -9.90 -10.73
CA GLU A 213 -7.22 -8.63 -10.06
C GLU A 213 -8.57 -8.01 -9.66
N PRO A 214 -8.75 -7.56 -8.40
CA PRO A 214 -9.94 -6.81 -8.02
C PRO A 214 -10.17 -5.60 -8.93
N ARG A 215 -11.37 -5.51 -9.51
CA ARG A 215 -11.73 -4.43 -10.44
C ARG A 215 -11.77 -3.07 -9.77
N ARG A 216 -12.27 -3.00 -8.54
CA ARG A 216 -12.42 -1.74 -7.79
C ARG A 216 -11.87 -1.88 -6.39
N ARG A 217 -11.32 -0.79 -5.85
CA ARG A 217 -10.81 -0.74 -4.49
C ARG A 217 -10.89 0.68 -3.93
N ARG A 218 -12.06 0.99 -3.39
CA ARG A 218 -12.41 2.27 -2.76
C ARG A 218 -12.61 2.07 -1.27
N PRO A 219 -11.86 2.76 -0.38
CA PRO A 219 -12.14 2.73 1.04
C PRO A 219 -13.39 3.57 1.36
N SER A 220 -14.13 3.18 2.38
CA SER A 220 -14.83 4.14 3.21
C SER A 220 -13.90 4.61 4.31
N ILE A 221 -13.83 5.91 4.53
CA ILE A 221 -13.07 6.53 5.63
C ILE A 221 -14.00 7.18 6.66
N GLU A 222 -15.30 6.84 6.66
CA GLU A 222 -16.28 7.43 7.57
C GLU A 222 -15.88 7.23 9.05
N LYS A 223 -15.42 6.02 9.40
CA LYS A 223 -14.98 5.69 10.75
C LYS A 223 -13.74 6.50 11.14
N ALA A 224 -12.74 6.60 10.26
CA ALA A 224 -11.54 7.39 10.49
C ALA A 224 -11.87 8.88 10.63
N ARG A 225 -12.77 9.42 9.81
CA ARG A 225 -13.26 10.79 9.92
C ARG A 225 -13.95 11.05 11.25
N ARG A 226 -14.86 10.15 11.66
CA ARG A 226 -15.66 10.31 12.88
C ARG A 226 -14.83 10.19 14.16
N LEU A 227 -13.93 9.21 14.24
CA LEU A 227 -13.21 8.90 15.49
C LEU A 227 -11.82 9.53 15.57
N LEU A 228 -11.19 9.83 14.43
CA LEU A 228 -9.82 10.36 14.37
C LEU A 228 -9.76 11.79 13.80
N GLY A 229 -10.86 12.33 13.28
CA GLY A 229 -10.84 13.58 12.52
C GLY A 229 -10.04 13.48 11.21
N PHE A 230 -9.82 12.26 10.71
CA PHE A 230 -9.02 12.04 9.50
C PHE A 230 -9.80 12.39 8.22
N ALA A 231 -9.17 13.17 7.35
CA ALA A 231 -9.56 13.32 5.95
C ALA A 231 -8.28 13.49 5.10
N PRO A 232 -8.15 12.87 3.93
CA PRO A 232 -7.05 13.15 3.00
C PRO A 232 -7.16 14.59 2.50
N CYS A 233 -6.04 15.28 2.28
CA CYS A 233 -6.04 16.66 1.82
C CYS A 233 -5.16 16.89 0.58
N THR A 234 -4.51 15.85 0.06
CA THR A 234 -3.67 15.94 -1.13
C THR A 234 -4.39 15.33 -2.31
N SER A 235 -4.56 16.10 -3.39
CA SER A 235 -5.08 15.58 -4.65
C SER A 235 -4.07 14.65 -5.33
N LEU A 236 -4.56 13.80 -6.24
CA LEU A 236 -3.68 12.93 -7.04
C LEU A 236 -2.64 13.76 -7.82
N ALA A 237 -3.06 14.89 -8.40
CA ALA A 237 -2.20 15.77 -9.19
C ALA A 237 -1.05 16.37 -8.36
N GLU A 238 -1.36 16.90 -7.17
CA GLU A 238 -0.35 17.45 -6.26
C GLU A 238 0.64 16.37 -5.81
N GLY A 239 0.12 15.22 -5.36
CA GLY A 239 0.99 14.13 -4.92
C GLY A 239 1.84 13.54 -6.04
N LEU A 240 1.33 13.48 -7.28
CA LEU A 240 2.12 13.06 -8.45
C LEU A 240 3.22 14.07 -8.76
N ALA A 241 2.93 15.37 -8.72
CA ALA A 241 3.93 16.41 -8.95
C ALA A 241 5.08 16.32 -7.94
N GLU A 242 4.76 16.11 -6.65
CA GLU A 242 5.75 15.87 -5.60
C GLU A 242 6.59 14.61 -5.84
N THR A 243 5.92 13.52 -6.21
CA THR A 243 6.58 12.24 -6.45
C THR A 243 7.52 12.31 -7.65
N VAL A 244 7.06 12.87 -8.78
CA VAL A 244 7.87 13.03 -9.99
C VAL A 244 9.09 13.90 -9.73
N ARG A 245 8.93 15.01 -8.98
CA ARG A 245 10.05 15.87 -8.56
C ARG A 245 11.12 15.06 -7.84
N TRP A 246 10.72 14.30 -6.82
CA TRP A 246 11.65 13.46 -6.07
C TRP A 246 12.35 12.40 -6.93
N PHE A 247 11.63 11.77 -7.88
CA PHE A 247 12.22 10.80 -8.82
C PHE A 247 13.27 11.45 -9.71
N ARG A 248 13.00 12.65 -10.26
CA ARG A 248 13.98 13.40 -11.07
C ARG A 248 15.24 13.71 -10.28
N ASP A 249 15.09 14.26 -9.07
CA ASP A 249 16.23 14.61 -8.21
C ASP A 249 17.08 13.37 -7.87
N THR A 250 16.41 12.25 -7.56
CA THR A 250 17.08 10.99 -7.20
C THR A 250 17.82 10.36 -8.38
N LEU A 251 17.25 10.37 -9.57
CA LEU A 251 17.90 9.83 -10.77
C LEU A 251 19.12 10.68 -11.18
N LEU A 252 19.00 12.02 -11.12
CA LEU A 252 20.10 12.94 -11.37
C LEU A 252 21.28 12.71 -10.40
N ASP A 253 21.00 12.49 -9.12
CA ASP A 253 22.03 12.23 -8.13
C ASP A 253 22.72 10.86 -8.34
N GLN A 254 22.00 9.86 -8.84
CA GLN A 254 22.59 8.57 -9.20
C GLN A 254 23.53 8.69 -10.40
N GLU A 255 23.15 9.42 -11.45
CA GLU A 255 23.99 9.68 -12.63
C GLU A 255 25.29 10.42 -12.25
N ARG A 256 25.18 11.49 -11.45
CA ARG A 256 26.33 12.27 -10.94
C ARG A 256 27.27 11.43 -10.06
N SER A 257 26.71 10.49 -9.29
CA SER A 257 27.49 9.58 -8.44
C SER A 257 28.23 8.51 -9.24
N THR A 258 27.69 8.10 -10.40
CA THR A 258 28.35 7.16 -11.31
C THR A 258 29.46 7.79 -12.16
N GLU A 259 29.40 9.10 -12.41
CA GLU A 259 30.42 9.83 -13.18
C GLU A 259 31.65 10.24 -12.37
N THR A 260 31.61 10.15 -11.03
CA THR A 260 32.77 10.47 -10.18
C THR A 260 33.57 9.19 -9.91
N PRO A 261 34.78 8.98 -10.49
CA PRO A 261 35.58 7.82 -10.16
C PRO A 261 35.99 7.93 -8.68
N ARG A 262 35.73 6.88 -7.89
CA ARG A 262 36.30 6.75 -6.55
C ARG A 262 37.82 6.83 -6.68
N ARG A 263 38.40 7.95 -6.27
CA ARG A 263 39.85 8.12 -6.10
C ARG A 263 40.33 7.38 -4.87
#